data_AF-A0A8H4BQU3-F1
#
_entry.id   AF-A0A8H4BQU3-F1
#
_cell.length_a   1.000
_cell.length_b   1.000
_cell.length_c   1.000
_cell.angle_alpha   90.00
_cell.angle_beta   90.00
_cell.angle_gamma   90.00
#
_symmetry.space_group_name_H-M   'P 1'
#
loop_
_entity.id
_entity.type
_entity.pdbx_description
1 polymer ?
#
loop_
_entity_poly.entity_id
_entity_poly.type
_entity_poly.pdbx_seq_one_letter_code
_entity_poly.pdbx_strand_id
1 'polypeptide(L)'
;MPSAPIPGITEEYFLSETEVHDLISAYIPYDTVTPDGLSDWMSKDGTWDFTWEDLSNIQEYRLLVKSSMATECTVGYVRKSNTNEPDTTKKKLVNLQIYKMKTKLLCEDVFVSYNTSANDPIAERDATTPPYAFDDCSGNTQDFITKITKSARQIRLVVIDYAGLSTNPDDIRLFISLNKSIREVVVDIGHKVEVYSRYDLLKSIKILNKFRCRRECVKRSR
;
A
#
# COMPACT_ATOMS: atom_id res chain seq x y z
N MET A 1 30.58 27.47 -11.90
CA MET A 1 29.96 28.27 -10.82
C MET A 1 28.87 27.41 -10.20
N PRO A 2 28.88 27.13 -8.90
CA PRO A 2 27.80 26.38 -8.28
C PRO A 2 26.53 27.23 -8.27
N SER A 3 25.42 26.65 -8.71
CA SER A 3 24.09 27.26 -8.76
C SER A 3 23.63 27.61 -7.35
N ALA A 4 23.13 28.84 -7.15
CA ALA A 4 22.56 29.26 -5.89
C ALA A 4 21.32 28.40 -5.52
N PRO A 5 21.13 28.04 -4.24
CA PRO A 5 19.99 27.26 -3.79
C PRO A 5 18.66 28.03 -3.95
N ILE A 6 17.59 27.29 -4.23
CA ILE A 6 16.24 27.83 -4.42
C ILE A 6 15.60 28.01 -3.03
N PRO A 7 15.17 29.23 -2.65
CA PRO A 7 14.55 29.47 -1.35
C PRO A 7 13.24 28.67 -1.22
N GLY A 8 13.10 27.91 -0.13
CA GLY A 8 11.89 27.14 0.23
C GLY A 8 11.92 25.64 -0.05
N ILE A 9 12.93 25.12 -0.76
CA ILE A 9 13.08 23.66 -1.01
C ILE A 9 14.24 23.05 -0.21
N THR A 10 15.21 23.87 0.18
CA THR A 10 16.47 23.43 0.82
C THR A 10 16.55 23.69 2.32
N GLU A 11 15.46 24.12 2.96
CA GLU A 11 15.43 24.34 4.40
C GLU A 11 14.67 23.20 5.08
N GLU A 12 15.34 22.50 5.99
CA GLU A 12 14.71 21.55 6.90
C GLU A 12 13.70 22.29 7.77
N TYR A 13 12.41 22.03 7.55
CA TYR A 13 11.34 22.62 8.35
C TYR A 13 11.08 21.71 9.54
N PHE A 14 11.60 22.10 10.70
CA PHE A 14 11.30 21.44 11.97
C PHE A 14 9.89 21.87 12.40
N LEU A 15 8.95 20.94 12.39
CA LEU A 15 7.61 21.18 12.93
C LEU A 15 7.71 21.39 14.45
N SER A 16 6.93 22.34 14.95
CA SER A 16 6.77 22.52 16.38
C SER A 16 6.05 21.33 17.01
N GLU A 17 6.29 21.09 18.30
CA GLU A 17 5.66 20.00 19.06
C GLU A 17 4.12 20.01 18.97
N THR A 18 3.53 21.20 18.86
CA THR A 18 2.10 21.43 18.58
C THR A 18 1.65 20.91 17.21
N GLU A 19 2.41 21.18 16.14
CA GLU A 19 2.06 20.73 14.80
C GLU A 19 2.20 19.21 14.67
N VAL A 20 3.16 18.62 15.38
CA VAL A 20 3.33 17.17 15.47
C VAL A 20 2.18 16.54 16.25
N HIS A 21 1.75 17.15 17.35
CA HIS A 21 0.59 16.70 18.13
C HIS A 21 -0.69 16.72 17.30
N ASP A 22 -0.95 17.78 16.54
CA ASP A 22 -2.12 17.88 15.65
C ASP A 22 -2.12 16.79 14.57
N LEU A 23 -0.95 16.49 14.01
CA LEU A 23 -0.80 15.49 12.96
C LEU A 23 -1.03 14.07 13.48
N ILE A 24 -0.54 13.77 14.70
CA ILE A 24 -0.66 12.46 15.33
C ILE A 24 -2.06 12.25 15.92
N SER A 25 -2.68 13.30 16.46
CA SER A 25 -4.06 13.26 17.00
C SER A 25 -5.10 12.93 15.92
N ALA A 26 -4.78 13.13 14.63
CA ALA A 26 -5.62 12.67 13.53
C ALA A 26 -5.67 11.13 13.36
N TYR A 27 -4.75 10.40 14.00
CA TYR A 27 -4.61 8.94 13.87
C TYR A 27 -4.88 8.16 15.17
N ILE A 28 -5.12 8.84 16.30
CA ILE A 28 -5.37 8.24 17.61
C ILE A 28 -6.66 8.82 18.19
N PRO A 29 -7.57 8.04 18.81
CA PRO A 29 -8.80 8.55 19.38
C PRO A 29 -8.56 9.69 20.40
N TYR A 30 -9.45 10.67 20.38
CA TYR A 30 -9.42 11.87 21.24
C TYR A 30 -9.29 11.48 22.73
N ASP A 31 -8.45 12.20 23.48
CA ASP A 31 -8.02 11.98 24.89
C ASP A 31 -6.92 10.94 25.18
N THR A 32 -6.34 10.27 24.18
CA THR A 32 -5.26 9.28 24.45
C THR A 32 -3.85 9.89 24.51
N VAL A 33 -3.62 11.05 23.88
CA VAL A 33 -2.29 11.66 23.77
C VAL A 33 -2.36 13.12 24.20
N THR A 34 -1.82 13.41 25.38
CA THR A 34 -1.53 14.79 25.81
C THR A 34 -0.18 15.23 25.22
N PRO A 35 0.04 16.54 25.00
CA PRO A 35 1.32 17.06 24.51
C PRO A 35 2.53 16.55 25.33
N ASP A 36 2.40 16.51 26.66
CA ASP A 36 3.44 15.99 27.55
C ASP A 36 3.68 14.47 27.40
N GLY A 37 2.61 13.70 27.11
CA GLY A 37 2.71 12.26 26.86
C GLY A 37 3.37 11.92 25.53
N LEU A 38 3.27 12.82 24.55
CA LEU A 38 3.91 12.68 23.24
C LEU A 38 5.44 12.76 23.37
N SER A 39 5.94 13.73 24.14
CA SER A 39 7.38 13.91 24.42
C SER A 39 7.99 12.68 25.10
N ASP A 40 7.28 12.11 26.07
CA ASP A 40 7.66 10.87 26.78
C ASP A 40 7.64 9.63 25.87
N TRP A 41 6.74 9.59 24.88
CA TRP A 41 6.67 8.52 23.89
C TRP A 41 7.78 8.61 22.84
N MET A 42 8.11 9.83 22.41
CA MET A 42 9.20 10.09 21.47
C MET A 42 10.58 9.77 22.08
N SER A 43 10.71 9.86 23.41
CA SER A 43 11.99 9.71 24.12
C SER A 43 12.33 8.28 24.54
N LYS A 44 11.37 7.34 24.53
CA LYS A 44 11.52 6.13 25.37
C LYS A 44 12.47 5.05 24.87
N ASP A 45 12.65 4.83 23.56
CA ASP A 45 13.51 3.72 23.12
C ASP A 45 14.40 4.00 21.89
N GLY A 46 14.31 5.14 21.21
CA GLY A 46 15.16 5.44 20.05
C GLY A 46 15.05 4.44 18.87
N THR A 47 14.11 3.50 18.92
CA THR A 47 13.87 2.41 17.95
C THR A 47 12.71 2.70 17.00
N TRP A 48 12.41 3.98 16.74
CA TRP A 48 11.52 4.32 15.64
C TRP A 48 12.32 4.20 14.33
N ASP A 49 12.16 3.05 13.67
CA ASP A 49 12.71 2.75 12.32
C ASP A 49 11.97 3.55 11.21
N PHE A 50 11.34 4.67 11.56
CA PHE A 50 10.57 5.55 10.68
C PHE A 50 11.21 6.95 10.69
N THR A 51 11.49 7.47 9.51
CA THR A 51 12.11 8.80 9.36
C THR A 51 11.04 9.88 9.16
N TRP A 52 11.41 11.15 9.37
CA TRP A 52 10.55 12.29 9.03
C TRP A 52 10.15 12.29 7.55
N GLU A 53 11.03 11.83 6.67
CA GLU A 53 10.76 11.66 5.24
C GLU A 53 9.62 10.65 5.00
N ASP A 54 9.55 9.59 5.81
CA ASP A 54 8.50 8.57 5.71
C ASP A 54 7.12 9.09 6.14
N LEU A 55 7.07 9.88 7.22
CA LEU A 55 5.83 10.53 7.68
C LEU A 55 5.33 11.56 6.66
N SER A 56 6.26 12.38 6.14
CA SER A 56 5.98 13.34 5.08
C SER A 56 5.45 12.64 3.83
N ASN A 57 6.09 11.55 3.42
CA ASN A 57 5.67 10.74 2.27
C ASN A 57 4.22 10.23 2.38
N ILE A 58 3.83 9.70 3.54
CA ILE A 58 2.46 9.21 3.75
C ILE A 58 1.46 10.39 3.74
N GLN A 59 1.83 11.52 4.35
CA GLN A 59 0.97 12.70 4.38
C GLN A 59 0.76 13.29 2.98
N GLU A 60 1.82 13.45 2.20
CA GLU A 60 1.77 13.89 0.81
C GLU A 60 0.91 12.95 -0.05
N TYR A 61 1.08 11.64 0.11
CA TYR A 61 0.23 10.66 -0.56
C TYR A 61 -1.27 10.86 -0.22
N ARG A 62 -1.60 11.11 1.04
CA ARG A 62 -3.00 11.34 1.46
C ARG A 62 -3.55 12.64 0.91
N LEU A 63 -2.76 13.70 0.85
CA LEU A 63 -3.16 14.96 0.21
C LEU A 63 -3.43 14.74 -1.29
N LEU A 64 -2.57 13.98 -1.96
CA LEU A 64 -2.75 13.59 -3.36
C LEU A 64 -4.08 12.85 -3.56
N VAL A 65 -4.35 11.80 -2.78
CA VAL A 65 -5.62 11.04 -2.87
C VAL A 65 -6.82 11.94 -2.62
N LYS A 66 -6.76 12.81 -1.61
CA LYS A 66 -7.84 13.75 -1.31
C LYS A 66 -8.08 14.73 -2.46
N SER A 67 -7.02 15.20 -3.11
CA SER A 67 -7.14 16.13 -4.24
C SER A 67 -7.71 15.46 -5.49
N SER A 68 -7.49 14.15 -5.70
CA SER A 68 -7.91 13.41 -6.89
C SER A 68 -9.16 12.54 -6.69
N MET A 69 -9.77 12.53 -5.49
CA MET A 69 -10.90 11.63 -5.17
C MET A 69 -12.10 11.73 -6.13
N ALA A 70 -12.34 12.90 -6.73
CA ALA A 70 -13.47 13.09 -7.64
C ALA A 70 -13.26 12.39 -9.00
N THR A 71 -12.00 12.27 -9.46
CA THR A 71 -11.66 11.78 -10.80
C THR A 71 -11.04 10.39 -10.78
N GLU A 72 -10.34 10.05 -9.70
CA GLU A 72 -9.67 8.78 -9.48
C GLU A 72 -10.35 7.99 -8.37
N CYS A 73 -10.48 6.68 -8.56
CA CYS A 73 -10.93 5.73 -7.56
C CYS A 73 -9.73 5.01 -6.95
N THR A 74 -9.60 5.08 -5.63
CA THR A 74 -8.52 4.37 -4.91
C THR A 74 -9.04 3.00 -4.50
N VAL A 75 -8.44 1.95 -5.05
CA VAL A 75 -8.86 0.56 -4.84
C VAL A 75 -7.72 -0.21 -4.18
N GLY A 76 -7.99 -0.79 -3.01
CA GLY A 76 -7.06 -1.67 -2.30
C GLY A 76 -7.19 -3.11 -2.78
N TYR A 77 -6.05 -3.77 -2.98
CA TYR A 77 -5.99 -5.21 -3.22
C TYR A 77 -5.09 -5.88 -2.18
N VAL A 78 -5.65 -6.88 -1.48
CA VAL A 78 -5.00 -7.61 -0.40
C VAL A 78 -4.91 -9.08 -0.77
N ARG A 79 -3.69 -9.63 -0.80
CA ARG A 79 -3.47 -11.06 -1.02
C ARG A 79 -2.88 -11.72 0.22
N LYS A 80 -3.54 -12.75 0.74
CA LYS A 80 -3.00 -13.61 1.80
C LYS A 80 -2.49 -14.92 1.23
N SER A 81 -1.22 -15.22 1.50
CA SER A 81 -0.58 -16.45 1.04
C SER A 81 -1.18 -17.71 1.66
N ASN A 82 -1.05 -18.82 0.93
CA ASN A 82 -1.28 -20.18 1.40
C ASN A 82 -0.19 -20.65 2.39
N THR A 83 -0.21 -20.11 3.59
CA THR A 83 0.66 -20.56 4.69
C THR A 83 -0.04 -21.59 5.57
N ASN A 84 0.76 -22.38 6.29
CA ASN A 84 0.30 -23.36 7.28
C ASN A 84 -0.22 -22.73 8.58
N GLU A 85 -0.39 -21.41 8.60
CA GLU A 85 -0.99 -20.71 9.74
C GLU A 85 -2.47 -21.11 9.91
N PRO A 86 -2.99 -21.13 11.15
CA PRO A 86 -4.41 -21.35 11.40
C PRO A 86 -5.30 -20.37 10.64
N ASP A 87 -6.44 -20.84 10.13
CA ASP A 87 -7.40 -20.03 9.36
C ASP A 87 -7.85 -18.77 10.13
N THR A 88 -8.05 -18.91 11.44
CA THR A 88 -8.43 -17.80 12.34
C THR A 88 -7.37 -16.70 12.36
N THR A 89 -6.08 -17.05 12.41
CA THR A 89 -4.97 -16.10 12.36
C THR A 89 -4.90 -15.43 10.99
N LYS A 90 -5.01 -16.20 9.90
CA LYS A 90 -4.98 -15.65 8.54
C LYS A 90 -6.11 -14.65 8.31
N LYS A 91 -7.33 -14.94 8.80
CA LYS A 91 -8.48 -14.01 8.76
C LYS A 91 -8.23 -12.72 9.53
N LYS A 92 -7.71 -12.80 10.77
CA LYS A 92 -7.35 -11.62 11.55
C LYS A 92 -6.33 -10.73 10.83
N LEU A 93 -5.31 -11.34 10.24
CA LEU A 93 -4.30 -10.60 9.47
C LEU A 93 -4.90 -9.90 8.25
N VAL A 94 -5.79 -10.57 7.52
CA VAL A 94 -6.50 -9.95 6.38
C VAL A 94 -7.36 -8.78 6.83
N ASN A 95 -8.15 -8.94 7.90
CA ASN A 95 -8.97 -7.84 8.43
C ASN A 95 -8.12 -6.63 8.84
N LEU A 96 -6.95 -6.86 9.46
CA LEU A 96 -6.00 -5.78 9.76
C LEU A 96 -5.46 -5.09 8.50
N GLN A 97 -5.21 -5.86 7.43
CA GLN A 97 -4.79 -5.32 6.15
C GLN A 97 -5.90 -4.50 5.49
N ILE A 98 -7.16 -4.96 5.52
CA ILE A 98 -8.33 -4.21 5.03
C ILE A 98 -8.47 -2.89 5.80
N TYR A 99 -8.43 -2.97 7.14
CA TYR A 99 -8.50 -1.79 8.00
C TYR A 99 -7.42 -0.78 7.61
N LYS A 100 -6.17 -1.23 7.46
CA LYS A 100 -5.03 -0.38 7.03
C LYS A 100 -5.26 0.25 5.65
N MET A 101 -5.76 -0.50 4.68
CA MET A 101 -6.07 0.02 3.34
C MET A 101 -7.06 1.19 3.39
N LYS A 102 -8.10 1.08 4.22
CA LYS A 102 -9.11 2.14 4.38
C LYS A 102 -8.59 3.33 5.19
N THR A 103 -7.95 3.09 6.33
CA THR A 103 -7.57 4.17 7.26
C THR A 103 -6.29 4.88 6.87
N LYS A 104 -5.22 4.13 6.56
CA LYS A 104 -3.91 4.69 6.17
C LYS A 104 -3.91 5.15 4.72
N LEU A 105 -4.43 4.31 3.81
CA LEU A 105 -4.25 4.49 2.36
C LEU A 105 -5.47 5.06 1.64
N LEU A 106 -6.56 5.34 2.39
CA LEU A 106 -7.79 5.99 1.89
C LEU A 106 -8.45 5.24 0.73
N CYS A 107 -8.41 3.90 0.75
CA CYS A 107 -9.08 3.08 -0.26
C CYS A 107 -10.61 3.15 -0.10
N GLU A 108 -11.32 3.38 -1.20
CA GLU A 108 -12.79 3.34 -1.25
C GLU A 108 -13.32 1.91 -1.20
N ASP A 109 -12.73 1.05 -2.03
CA ASP A 109 -13.04 -0.37 -2.13
C ASP A 109 -11.80 -1.19 -1.81
N VAL A 110 -11.98 -2.31 -1.12
CA VAL A 110 -10.89 -3.24 -0.80
C VAL A 110 -11.30 -4.65 -1.21
N PHE A 111 -10.51 -5.25 -2.08
CA PHE A 111 -10.71 -6.61 -2.56
C PHE A 111 -9.64 -7.55 -2.00
N VAL A 112 -10.03 -8.80 -1.76
CA VAL A 112 -9.18 -9.78 -1.08
C VAL A 112 -9.04 -11.04 -1.92
N SER A 113 -7.81 -11.51 -2.06
CA SER A 113 -7.49 -12.87 -2.48
C SER A 113 -6.96 -13.66 -1.29
N TYR A 114 -7.63 -14.75 -0.94
CA TYR A 114 -7.33 -15.49 0.27
C TYR A 114 -6.75 -16.86 -0.03
N ASN A 115 -5.66 -17.21 0.66
CA ASN A 115 -5.01 -18.51 0.55
C ASN A 115 -4.49 -18.80 -0.88
N THR A 116 -4.02 -17.77 -1.58
CA THR A 116 -3.51 -17.85 -2.96
C THR A 116 -2.01 -17.62 -3.03
N SER A 117 -1.33 -18.23 -4.01
CA SER A 117 0.10 -18.03 -4.19
C SER A 117 0.38 -16.71 -4.94
N ALA A 118 1.50 -16.07 -4.61
CA ALA A 118 1.91 -14.84 -5.28
C ALA A 118 2.38 -15.05 -6.72
N ASN A 119 2.72 -16.30 -7.06
CA ASN A 119 3.15 -16.69 -8.41
C ASN A 119 1.97 -17.05 -9.31
N ASP A 120 0.78 -17.25 -8.74
CA ASP A 120 -0.41 -17.61 -9.51
C ASP A 120 -0.85 -16.39 -10.33
N PRO A 121 -1.23 -16.56 -11.61
CA PRO A 121 -1.67 -15.46 -12.46
C PRO A 121 -2.81 -14.67 -11.81
N ILE A 122 -2.71 -13.33 -11.76
CA ILE A 122 -3.71 -12.49 -11.09
C ILE A 122 -5.12 -12.74 -11.64
N ALA A 123 -5.25 -12.96 -12.95
CA ALA A 123 -6.53 -13.16 -13.63
C ALA A 123 -7.27 -14.45 -13.22
N GLU A 124 -6.53 -15.47 -12.77
CA GLU A 124 -7.07 -16.80 -12.48
C GLU A 124 -7.41 -17.00 -11.00
N ARG A 125 -6.97 -16.09 -10.13
CA ARG A 125 -7.18 -16.20 -8.68
C ARG A 125 -8.66 -16.13 -8.32
N ASP A 126 -9.05 -16.94 -7.34
CA ASP A 126 -10.41 -17.01 -6.79
C ASP A 126 -11.51 -17.39 -7.81
N ALA A 127 -11.17 -17.85 -9.01
CA ALA A 127 -12.15 -18.18 -10.06
C ALA A 127 -13.06 -19.36 -9.69
N THR A 128 -12.53 -20.32 -8.91
CA THR A 128 -13.25 -21.52 -8.44
C THR A 128 -13.46 -21.55 -6.94
N THR A 129 -12.91 -20.56 -6.23
CA THR A 129 -12.88 -20.57 -4.77
C THR A 129 -14.15 -19.93 -4.23
N PRO A 130 -14.84 -20.54 -3.26
CA PRO A 130 -16.02 -19.94 -2.67
C PRO A 130 -15.65 -18.58 -2.01
N PRO A 131 -16.55 -17.59 -2.05
CA PRO A 131 -16.29 -16.29 -1.46
C PRO A 131 -16.06 -16.43 0.05
N TYR A 132 -14.94 -15.89 0.52
CA TYR A 132 -14.67 -15.76 1.94
C TYR A 132 -15.29 -14.48 2.48
N ALA A 133 -15.98 -14.57 3.62
CA ALA A 133 -16.49 -13.41 4.31
C ALA A 133 -15.37 -12.76 5.14
N PHE A 134 -15.06 -11.51 4.81
CA PHE A 134 -14.21 -10.62 5.58
C PHE A 134 -14.97 -9.34 5.90
N ASP A 135 -14.66 -8.72 7.02
CA ASP A 135 -15.30 -7.49 7.43
C ASP A 135 -14.89 -6.37 6.46
N ASP A 136 -15.86 -5.56 6.03
CA ASP A 136 -15.60 -4.36 5.22
C ASP A 136 -14.91 -4.62 3.86
N CYS A 137 -15.00 -5.85 3.36
CA CYS A 137 -14.47 -6.27 2.06
C CYS A 137 -15.48 -6.03 0.92
N SER A 138 -15.01 -5.53 -0.22
CA SER A 138 -15.82 -5.28 -1.42
C SER A 138 -15.95 -6.52 -2.32
N GLY A 139 -15.16 -7.58 -2.11
CA GLY A 139 -15.24 -8.83 -2.88
C GLY A 139 -13.90 -9.54 -3.06
N ASN A 140 -13.87 -10.55 -3.93
CA ASN A 140 -12.67 -11.33 -4.25
C ASN A 140 -11.89 -10.77 -5.47
N THR A 141 -10.87 -11.51 -5.96
CA THR A 141 -10.10 -11.08 -7.14
C THR A 141 -10.94 -10.95 -8.42
N GLN A 142 -11.99 -11.75 -8.59
CA GLN A 142 -12.86 -11.67 -9.77
C GLN A 142 -13.76 -10.44 -9.72
N ASP A 143 -14.23 -10.07 -8.52
CA ASP A 143 -14.96 -8.82 -8.29
C ASP A 143 -14.05 -7.61 -8.54
N PHE A 144 -12.79 -7.69 -8.09
CA PHE A 144 -11.76 -6.70 -8.39
C PHE A 144 -11.54 -6.52 -9.89
N ILE A 145 -11.33 -7.61 -10.64
CA ILE A 145 -11.15 -7.58 -12.09
C ILE A 145 -12.39 -6.98 -12.78
N THR A 146 -13.57 -7.30 -12.28
CA THR A 146 -14.82 -6.74 -12.79
C THR A 146 -14.89 -5.23 -12.53
N LYS A 147 -14.53 -4.78 -11.32
CA LYS A 147 -14.47 -3.36 -10.95
C LYS A 147 -13.50 -2.60 -11.85
N ILE A 148 -12.28 -3.10 -12.03
CA ILE A 148 -11.27 -2.40 -12.86
C ILE A 148 -11.68 -2.33 -14.33
N THR A 149 -12.31 -3.39 -14.85
CA THR A 149 -12.71 -3.45 -16.25
C THR A 149 -13.90 -2.53 -16.55
N LYS A 150 -14.84 -2.42 -15.61
CA LYS A 150 -16.08 -1.64 -15.78
C LYS A 150 -16.00 -0.21 -15.25
N SER A 151 -14.96 0.16 -14.51
CA SER A 151 -14.84 1.49 -13.92
C SER A 151 -14.72 2.57 -14.98
N ALA A 152 -15.58 3.60 -14.89
CA ALA A 152 -15.43 4.83 -15.66
C ALA A 152 -14.35 5.77 -15.08
N ARG A 153 -14.05 5.65 -13.79
CA ARG A 153 -12.99 6.40 -13.10
C ARG A 153 -11.64 5.73 -13.32
N GLN A 154 -10.59 6.54 -13.43
CA GLN A 154 -9.21 6.05 -13.40
C GLN A 154 -8.93 5.41 -12.05
N ILE A 155 -8.15 4.33 -12.03
CA ILE A 155 -7.91 3.54 -10.81
C ILE A 155 -6.48 3.74 -10.32
N ARG A 156 -6.39 4.07 -9.04
CA ARG A 156 -5.18 4.00 -8.22
C ARG A 156 -5.22 2.68 -7.46
N LEU A 157 -4.42 1.73 -7.90
CA LEU A 157 -4.38 0.40 -7.29
C LEU A 157 -3.39 0.39 -6.12
N VAL A 158 -3.85 0.10 -4.92
CA VAL A 158 -3.03 0.06 -3.71
C VAL A 158 -2.79 -1.38 -3.28
N VAL A 159 -1.53 -1.74 -3.02
CA VAL A 159 -1.12 -3.07 -2.53
C VAL A 159 -0.18 -2.95 -1.34
N ILE A 160 -0.27 -3.92 -0.42
CA ILE A 160 0.68 -4.03 0.70
C ILE A 160 1.85 -4.90 0.26
N ASP A 161 3.03 -4.29 0.24
CA ASP A 161 4.27 -4.88 -0.24
C ASP A 161 4.19 -5.36 -1.70
N TYR A 162 5.34 -5.62 -2.31
CA TYR A 162 5.46 -6.07 -3.68
C TYR A 162 4.77 -7.42 -3.92
N ALA A 163 4.96 -8.37 -2.99
CA ALA A 163 4.32 -9.67 -3.06
C ALA A 163 2.79 -9.61 -2.87
N GLY A 164 2.24 -8.49 -2.40
CA GLY A 164 0.80 -8.28 -2.26
C GLY A 164 0.07 -8.34 -3.60
N LEU A 165 0.70 -7.88 -4.68
CA LEU A 165 0.15 -7.96 -6.03
C LEU A 165 0.49 -9.30 -6.69
N SER A 166 1.77 -9.52 -6.99
CA SER A 166 2.29 -10.74 -7.61
C SER A 166 3.81 -10.74 -7.48
N THR A 167 4.43 -11.92 -7.48
CA THR A 167 5.89 -12.06 -7.54
C THR A 167 6.41 -12.27 -8.97
N ASN A 168 5.50 -12.43 -9.94
CA ASN A 168 5.82 -12.57 -11.34
C ASN A 168 5.67 -11.21 -12.06
N PRO A 169 6.78 -10.56 -12.47
CA PRO A 169 6.72 -9.26 -13.13
C PRO A 169 6.08 -9.30 -14.51
N ASP A 170 6.16 -10.44 -15.21
CA ASP A 170 5.56 -10.57 -16.54
C ASP A 170 4.02 -10.62 -16.43
N ASP A 171 3.52 -11.31 -15.40
CA ASP A 171 2.09 -11.33 -15.05
C ASP A 171 1.58 -9.94 -14.66
N ILE A 172 2.34 -9.19 -13.85
CA ILE A 172 2.00 -7.79 -13.52
C ILE A 172 1.95 -6.94 -14.78
N ARG A 173 2.97 -7.04 -15.64
CA ARG A 173 3.03 -6.27 -16.88
C ARG A 173 1.85 -6.58 -17.79
N LEU A 174 1.51 -7.86 -17.93
CA LEU A 174 0.35 -8.31 -18.70
C LEU A 174 -0.94 -7.74 -18.08
N PHE A 175 -1.14 -7.92 -16.78
CA PHE A 175 -2.31 -7.44 -16.06
C PHE A 175 -2.52 -5.92 -16.21
N ILE A 176 -1.46 -5.13 -16.01
CA ILE A 176 -1.52 -3.68 -16.22
C ILE A 176 -1.82 -3.38 -17.68
N SER A 177 -1.17 -4.05 -18.64
CA SER A 177 -1.38 -3.80 -20.07
C SER A 177 -2.82 -4.02 -20.53
N LEU A 178 -3.49 -5.05 -20.00
CA LEU A 178 -4.89 -5.39 -20.30
C LEU A 178 -5.86 -4.37 -19.69
N ASN A 179 -5.59 -3.92 -18.46
CA ASN A 179 -6.50 -3.06 -17.71
C ASN A 179 -6.14 -1.59 -17.83
N LYS A 180 -6.61 -0.92 -18.89
CA LYS A 180 -6.28 0.49 -19.22
C LYS A 180 -6.76 1.52 -18.20
N SER A 181 -7.74 1.18 -17.37
CA SER A 181 -8.26 2.02 -16.29
C SER A 181 -7.26 2.23 -15.16
N ILE A 182 -6.26 1.34 -15.00
CA ILE A 182 -5.23 1.48 -13.98
C ILE A 182 -4.25 2.57 -14.42
N ARG A 183 -4.26 3.68 -13.68
CA ARG A 183 -3.38 4.85 -13.88
C ARG A 183 -2.07 4.69 -13.15
N GLU A 184 -2.10 4.17 -11.93
CA GLU A 184 -0.94 3.99 -11.08
C GLU A 184 -1.13 2.83 -10.09
N VAL A 185 0.00 2.26 -9.67
CA VAL A 185 0.08 1.27 -8.61
C VAL A 185 0.87 1.85 -7.45
N VAL A 186 0.30 1.74 -6.27
CA VAL A 186 0.80 2.27 -5.01
C VAL A 186 1.20 1.07 -4.16
N VAL A 187 2.46 0.99 -3.77
CA VAL A 187 3.01 -0.08 -2.93
C VAL A 187 3.32 0.48 -1.56
N ASP A 188 2.59 0.03 -0.54
CA ASP A 188 2.88 0.35 0.85
C ASP A 188 3.91 -0.64 1.42
N ILE A 189 5.12 -0.15 1.66
CA ILE A 189 6.26 -0.92 2.18
C ILE A 189 6.27 -0.89 3.73
N GLY A 190 5.26 -0.26 4.35
CA GLY A 190 5.12 -0.18 5.81
C GLY A 190 5.45 1.21 6.31
N HIS A 191 6.72 1.63 6.19
CA HIS A 191 7.17 2.98 6.57
C HIS A 191 6.86 4.02 5.50
N LYS A 192 6.95 3.66 4.23
CA LYS A 192 6.65 4.56 3.11
C LYS A 192 5.74 3.93 2.07
N VAL A 193 5.27 4.78 1.19
CA VAL A 193 4.43 4.46 0.05
C VAL A 193 5.18 4.83 -1.23
N GLU A 194 5.34 3.85 -2.13
CA GLU A 194 5.94 4.07 -3.45
C GLU A 194 4.84 4.08 -4.51
N VAL A 195 4.75 5.17 -5.28
CA VAL A 195 3.76 5.33 -6.35
C VAL A 195 4.42 5.12 -7.70
N TYR A 196 3.86 4.23 -8.52
CA TYR A 196 4.34 3.91 -9.84
C TYR A 196 3.28 4.19 -10.89
N SER A 197 3.60 5.03 -11.87
CA SER A 197 2.69 5.26 -12.98
C SER A 197 2.55 3.99 -13.83
N ARG A 198 1.44 3.88 -14.55
CA ARG A 198 1.25 2.85 -15.57
C ARG A 198 2.41 2.79 -16.57
N TYR A 199 2.94 3.95 -16.98
CA TYR A 199 4.05 4.03 -17.92
C TYR A 199 5.30 3.36 -17.35
N ASP A 200 5.63 3.66 -16.09
CA ASP A 200 6.78 3.10 -15.40
C ASP A 200 6.71 1.58 -15.32
N LEU A 201 5.54 1.04 -14.98
CA LEU A 201 5.32 -0.42 -14.89
C LEU A 201 5.41 -1.12 -16.25
N LEU A 202 5.08 -0.45 -17.34
CA LEU A 202 5.12 -1.04 -18.69
C LEU A 202 6.49 -0.93 -19.37
N LYS A 203 7.29 0.07 -18.98
CA LYS A 203 8.57 0.42 -19.64
C LYS A 203 9.80 0.12 -18.79
N SER A 204 9.74 0.30 -17.48
CA SER A 204 10.89 0.18 -16.59
C SER A 204 11.04 -1.24 -16.06
N ILE A 205 11.99 -1.98 -16.64
CA ILE A 205 12.39 -3.31 -16.14
C ILE A 205 12.89 -3.24 -14.69
N LYS A 206 13.51 -2.12 -14.30
CA LYS A 206 14.06 -1.92 -12.94
C LYS A 206 12.95 -1.92 -11.89
N ILE A 207 11.82 -1.27 -12.19
CA ILE A 207 10.67 -1.20 -11.28
C ILE A 207 9.97 -2.55 -11.22
N LEU A 208 9.72 -3.18 -12.38
CA LEU A 208 9.15 -4.53 -12.43
C LEU A 208 9.98 -5.55 -11.64
N ASN A 209 11.31 -5.46 -11.70
CA ASN A 209 12.19 -6.36 -10.94
C ASN A 209 12.08 -6.21 -9.42
N LYS A 210 11.55 -5.09 -8.89
CA LYS A 210 11.25 -4.99 -7.44
C LYS A 210 10.18 -6.00 -7.01
N PHE A 211 9.27 -6.37 -7.92
CA PHE A 211 8.25 -7.40 -7.66
C PHE A 211 8.83 -8.81 -7.58
N ARG A 212 10.05 -9.05 -8.09
CA ARG A 212 10.82 -10.29 -7.85
C ARG A 212 11.45 -10.30 -6.45
N CYS A 213 10.62 -10.09 -5.42
CA CYS A 213 11.05 -9.95 -4.04
C CYS A 213 11.34 -11.30 -3.35
N ARG A 214 10.78 -12.41 -3.85
CA ARG A 214 11.13 -13.76 -3.37
C ARG A 214 12.35 -14.27 -4.13
N ARG A 215 13.54 -14.04 -3.58
CA ARG A 215 14.75 -14.77 -3.99
C ARG A 215 14.64 -16.20 -3.45
N GLU A 216 15.11 -17.17 -4.25
CA GLU A 216 15.25 -18.55 -3.77
C GLU A 216 16.05 -18.56 -2.46
N CYS A 217 15.63 -19.40 -1.51
CA CYS A 217 16.43 -19.65 -0.31
C CYS A 217 17.83 -20.08 -0.75
N VAL A 218 18.83 -19.24 -0.54
CA VAL A 218 20.23 -19.60 -0.76
C VAL A 218 20.52 -20.78 0.17
N LYS A 219 20.77 -21.97 -0.39
CA LYS A 219 21.21 -23.13 0.39
C LYS A 219 22.49 -22.73 1.13
N ARG A 220 22.40 -22.53 2.45
CA ARG A 220 23.53 -22.11 3.29
C ARG A 220 24.45 -23.26 3.70
N SER A 221 24.29 -24.44 3.11
CA SER A 221 25.19 -25.58 3.34
C SER A 221 25.34 -26.41 2.07
N ARG A 222 26.56 -26.90 1.84
CA ARG A 222 26.84 -28.08 1.01
C ARG A 222 26.72 -29.32 1.88
#